data_AF-A0A3S0WUA3-F1
#
_entry.id   AF-A0A3S0WUA3-F1
#
_cell.length_a   1.000
_cell.length_b   1.000
_cell.length_c   1.000
_cell.angle_alpha   90.00
_cell.angle_beta   90.00
_cell.angle_gamma   90.00
#
_symmetry.space_group_name_H-M   'P 1'
#
loop_
_entity.id
_entity.type
_entity.pdbx_description
1 polymer ?
#
loop_
_entity_poly.entity_id
_entity_poly.type
_entity_poly.pdbx_seq_one_letter_code
_entity_poly.pdbx_strand_id
1 'polypeptide(L)'
;MSRVTRLLMAMLLMGLISGASADGLPDCLNRSAEATVRSTLLATRPAAVEVLARLAYAEGLSTGFPGDAAVYEGIAWGVMNRVRLAAVSPSLRSRYGSGVEGVVFQRGQFNPAVSPRSSFAREFLCPRVAAHWLLALAAAQTALRGENNPLIETPWERAHGLSLVVNFYYPRSPQARGPLAPWEYSSALAFVGPVRIGGALLPAERIRFYRLRQLPRDVAAAAAPQRP
;
A
#
# COMPACT_ATOMS: atom_id res chain seq x y z
N MET A 1 44.07 14.04 -14.71
CA MET A 1 43.02 13.00 -14.86
C MET A 1 43.00 12.54 -16.29
N SER A 2 43.25 11.25 -16.54
CA SER A 2 43.39 10.69 -17.90
C SER A 2 42.06 10.71 -18.65
N ARG A 3 42.10 10.90 -19.98
CA ARG A 3 40.92 10.81 -20.87
C ARG A 3 40.16 9.49 -20.68
N VAL A 4 40.87 8.43 -20.30
CA VAL A 4 40.31 7.10 -20.01
C VAL A 4 39.42 7.12 -18.76
N THR A 5 39.79 7.89 -17.73
CA THR A 5 39.01 7.98 -16.48
C THR A 5 37.69 8.72 -16.66
N ARG A 6 37.62 9.68 -17.61
CA ARG A 6 36.38 10.39 -17.96
C ARG A 6 35.42 9.54 -18.78
N LEU A 7 35.93 8.65 -19.63
CA LEU A 7 35.09 7.75 -20.45
C LEU A 7 34.42 6.65 -19.62
N LEU A 8 35.15 6.06 -18.66
CA LEU A 8 34.60 5.04 -17.76
C LEU A 8 33.51 5.59 -16.83
N MET A 9 33.63 6.84 -16.39
CA MET A 9 32.64 7.47 -15.52
C MET A 9 31.36 7.85 -16.30
N ALA A 10 31.48 8.19 -17.59
CA ALA A 10 30.33 8.44 -18.47
C ALA A 10 29.56 7.16 -18.82
N MET A 11 30.24 6.02 -19.01
CA MET A 11 29.57 4.73 -19.24
C MET A 11 28.90 4.17 -17.97
N LEU A 12 29.45 4.45 -16.77
CA LEU A 12 28.83 4.02 -15.51
C LEU A 12 27.53 4.79 -15.19
N LEU A 13 27.37 6.02 -15.71
CA LEU A 13 26.19 6.85 -15.51
C LEU A 13 25.05 6.56 -16.50
N MET A 14 25.31 5.94 -17.64
CA MET A 14 24.27 5.56 -18.62
C MET A 14 23.61 4.20 -18.35
N GLY A 15 24.14 3.40 -17.42
CA GLY A 15 23.63 2.05 -17.11
C GLY A 15 22.48 1.99 -16.08
N LEU A 16 22.01 3.13 -15.54
CA LEU A 16 21.05 3.17 -14.43
C LEU A 16 19.66 3.72 -14.80
N ILE A 17 19.37 3.95 -16.08
CA ILE A 17 18.08 4.51 -16.52
C ILE A 17 17.38 3.52 -17.45
N SER A 18 17.00 2.37 -16.90
CA SER A 18 16.05 1.48 -17.57
C SER A 18 14.63 1.89 -17.18
N GLY A 19 13.87 2.43 -18.15
CA GLY A 19 12.40 2.29 -18.17
C GLY A 19 11.52 3.47 -17.76
N ALA A 20 11.98 4.73 -17.84
CA ALA A 20 11.05 5.86 -17.73
C ALA A 20 10.40 6.14 -19.10
N SER A 21 9.17 5.66 -19.31
CA SER A 21 8.33 6.12 -20.42
C SER A 21 8.15 7.64 -20.35
N ALA A 22 8.03 8.31 -21.51
CA ALA A 22 7.99 9.78 -21.61
C ALA A 22 6.89 10.47 -20.78
N ASP A 23 5.87 9.73 -20.34
CA ASP A 23 4.75 10.21 -19.52
C ASP A 23 4.85 9.85 -18.02
N GLY A 24 5.98 9.27 -17.58
CA GLY A 24 6.19 8.85 -16.18
C GLY A 24 5.33 7.67 -15.71
N LEU A 25 4.53 7.07 -16.60
CA LEU A 25 3.76 5.86 -16.36
C LEU A 25 4.67 4.61 -16.40
N PRO A 26 4.33 3.56 -15.63
CA PRO A 26 5.05 2.29 -15.71
C PRO A 26 4.56 1.49 -16.92
N ASP A 27 5.35 0.53 -17.37
CA ASP A 27 4.94 -0.32 -18.49
C ASP A 27 3.64 -1.07 -18.20
N CYS A 28 2.77 -1.13 -19.21
CA CYS A 28 1.55 -1.91 -19.16
C CYS A 28 1.86 -3.41 -19.29
N LEU A 29 1.36 -4.19 -18.34
CA LEU A 29 1.62 -5.62 -18.28
C LEU A 29 0.46 -6.40 -18.89
N ASN A 30 0.75 -7.13 -19.97
CA ASN A 30 -0.22 -8.00 -20.61
C ASN A 30 -0.25 -9.37 -19.92
N ARG A 31 -1.44 -9.77 -19.47
CA ARG A 31 -1.66 -11.05 -18.80
C ARG A 31 -2.08 -12.10 -19.84
N SER A 32 -1.37 -13.22 -19.91
CA SER A 32 -1.81 -14.40 -20.68
C SER A 32 -3.05 -15.03 -20.06
N ALA A 33 -3.79 -15.87 -20.81
CA ALA A 33 -5.02 -16.48 -20.33
C ALA A 33 -4.84 -17.34 -19.04
N GLU A 34 -3.65 -17.92 -18.86
CA GLU A 34 -3.32 -18.83 -17.76
C GLU A 34 -2.65 -18.11 -16.57
N ALA A 35 -2.13 -16.90 -16.78
CA ALA A 35 -1.41 -16.16 -15.74
C ALA A 35 -2.36 -15.50 -14.74
N THR A 36 -1.95 -15.46 -13.48
CA THR A 36 -2.60 -14.64 -12.45
C THR A 36 -2.09 -13.20 -12.52
N VAL A 37 -2.80 -12.25 -11.90
CA VAL A 37 -2.31 -10.86 -11.74
C VAL A 37 -0.96 -10.86 -11.02
N ARG A 38 -0.83 -11.67 -9.96
CA ARG A 38 0.41 -11.85 -9.21
C ARG A 38 1.55 -12.35 -10.09
N SER A 39 1.37 -13.47 -10.78
CA SER A 39 2.44 -14.07 -11.58
C SER A 39 2.86 -13.16 -12.75
N THR A 40 1.91 -12.40 -13.31
CA THR A 40 2.20 -11.41 -14.36
C THR A 40 3.09 -10.28 -13.85
N LEU A 41 2.74 -9.68 -12.70
CA LEU A 41 3.55 -8.60 -12.12
C LEU A 41 4.90 -9.11 -11.63
N LEU A 42 4.94 -10.21 -10.87
CA LEU A 42 6.20 -10.68 -10.26
C LEU A 42 7.21 -11.21 -11.28
N ALA A 43 6.78 -11.57 -12.49
CA ALA A 43 7.69 -11.92 -13.58
C ALA A 43 8.62 -10.76 -13.99
N THR A 44 8.22 -9.50 -13.77
CA THR A 44 9.06 -8.33 -14.06
C THR A 44 10.01 -7.97 -12.93
N ARG A 45 9.94 -8.66 -11.78
CA ARG A 45 10.71 -8.37 -10.56
C ARG A 45 10.64 -6.89 -10.15
N PRO A 46 9.42 -6.35 -9.96
CA PRO A 46 9.24 -4.93 -9.68
C PRO A 46 9.85 -4.55 -8.32
N ALA A 47 10.26 -3.31 -8.18
CA ALA A 47 10.59 -2.76 -6.88
C ALA A 47 9.33 -2.69 -5.99
N ALA A 48 9.49 -2.80 -4.67
CA ALA A 48 8.36 -2.74 -3.73
C ALA A 48 7.53 -1.46 -3.87
N VAL A 49 8.17 -0.34 -4.22
CA VAL A 49 7.50 0.95 -4.49
C VAL A 49 6.55 0.86 -5.68
N GLU A 50 6.91 0.14 -6.74
CA GLU A 50 6.04 -0.03 -7.90
C GLU A 50 4.83 -0.92 -7.56
N VAL A 51 5.05 -2.01 -6.81
CA VAL A 51 3.96 -2.89 -6.35
C VAL A 51 2.95 -2.10 -5.51
N LEU A 52 3.44 -1.30 -4.56
CA LEU A 52 2.60 -0.46 -3.70
C LEU A 52 1.90 0.66 -4.49
N ALA A 53 2.59 1.30 -5.44
CA ALA A 53 2.02 2.36 -6.28
C ALA A 53 0.93 1.82 -7.20
N ARG A 54 1.13 0.67 -7.85
CA ARG A 54 0.10 0.00 -8.66
C ARG A 54 -1.12 -0.35 -7.83
N LEU A 55 -0.92 -0.83 -6.60
CA LEU A 55 -2.00 -1.10 -5.67
C LEU A 55 -2.77 0.18 -5.31
N ALA A 56 -2.06 1.20 -4.81
CA ALA A 56 -2.66 2.47 -4.43
C ALA A 56 -3.39 3.14 -5.60
N TYR A 57 -2.84 3.06 -6.81
CA TYR A 57 -3.48 3.54 -8.03
C TYR A 57 -4.83 2.86 -8.26
N ALA A 58 -4.84 1.52 -8.36
CA ALA A 58 -6.04 0.76 -8.65
C ALA A 58 -7.11 0.88 -7.55
N GLU A 59 -6.70 0.80 -6.29
CA GLU A 59 -7.59 0.95 -5.14
C GLU A 59 -8.12 2.38 -5.03
N GLY A 60 -7.27 3.38 -5.29
CA GLY A 60 -7.65 4.80 -5.32
C GLY A 60 -8.76 5.08 -6.33
N LEU A 61 -8.65 4.53 -7.55
CA LEU A 61 -9.73 4.58 -8.54
C LEU A 61 -11.01 3.91 -8.02
N SER A 62 -10.87 2.79 -7.32
CA SER A 62 -12.01 2.05 -6.77
C SER A 62 -12.76 2.79 -5.67
N THR A 63 -12.18 3.84 -5.08
CA THR A 63 -12.86 4.68 -4.08
C THR A 63 -13.92 5.60 -4.68
N GLY A 64 -13.85 5.88 -5.99
CA GLY A 64 -14.67 6.89 -6.65
C GLY A 64 -14.17 8.33 -6.47
N PHE A 65 -12.98 8.53 -5.88
CA PHE A 65 -12.34 9.84 -5.71
C PHE A 65 -10.96 9.90 -6.39
N PRO A 66 -10.89 9.61 -7.71
CA PRO A 66 -9.64 9.75 -8.44
C PRO A 66 -9.16 11.21 -8.38
N GLY A 67 -7.86 11.40 -8.14
CA GLY A 67 -7.26 12.74 -8.04
C GLY A 67 -7.15 13.32 -6.62
N ASP A 68 -7.71 12.66 -5.60
CA ASP A 68 -7.45 13.04 -4.21
C ASP A 68 -6.13 12.42 -3.71
N ALA A 69 -5.11 13.25 -3.51
CA ALA A 69 -3.80 12.82 -2.98
C ALA A 69 -3.92 12.10 -1.62
N ALA A 70 -4.80 12.57 -0.74
CA ALA A 70 -4.99 11.98 0.59
C ALA A 70 -5.55 10.56 0.52
N VAL A 71 -6.36 10.24 -0.51
CA VAL A 71 -6.87 8.87 -0.75
C VAL A 71 -5.71 7.92 -1.06
N TYR A 72 -4.85 8.28 -2.01
CA TYR A 72 -3.71 7.43 -2.38
C TYR A 72 -2.75 7.23 -1.21
N GLU A 73 -2.42 8.30 -0.49
CA GLU A 73 -1.53 8.23 0.67
C GLU A 73 -2.15 7.43 1.82
N GLY A 74 -3.45 7.61 2.10
CA GLY A 74 -4.16 6.84 3.11
C GLY A 74 -4.17 5.33 2.81
N ILE A 75 -4.38 4.94 1.55
CA ILE A 75 -4.29 3.53 1.12
C ILE A 75 -2.87 3.01 1.31
N ALA A 76 -1.86 3.76 0.85
CA ALA A 76 -0.46 3.35 0.95
C ALA A 76 -0.02 3.15 2.41
N TRP A 77 -0.40 4.06 3.32
CA TRP A 77 -0.16 3.88 4.76
C TRP A 77 -0.89 2.67 5.33
N GLY A 78 -2.17 2.48 4.99
CA GLY A 78 -2.94 1.31 5.44
C GLY A 78 -2.30 -0.02 5.03
N VAL A 79 -1.76 -0.10 3.81
CA VAL A 79 -1.00 -1.28 3.33
C VAL A 79 0.29 -1.43 4.15
N MET A 80 1.07 -0.37 4.28
CA MET A 80 2.36 -0.42 4.96
C MET A 80 2.25 -0.69 6.47
N ASN A 81 1.13 -0.33 7.11
CA ASN A 81 0.86 -0.71 8.50
C ASN A 81 0.76 -2.23 8.64
N ARG A 82 0.08 -2.90 7.72
CA ARG A 82 0.03 -4.38 7.68
C ARG A 82 1.42 -4.97 7.45
N VAL A 83 2.21 -4.41 6.53
CA VAL A 83 3.57 -4.87 6.23
C VAL A 83 4.45 -4.79 7.48
N ARG A 84 4.47 -3.65 8.17
CA ARG A 84 5.29 -3.43 9.35
C ARG A 84 4.86 -4.29 10.53
N LEU A 85 3.56 -4.42 10.77
CA LEU A 85 3.05 -5.32 11.80
C LEU A 85 3.38 -6.79 11.50
N ALA A 86 3.21 -7.25 10.26
CA ALA A 86 3.56 -8.61 9.85
C ALA A 86 5.08 -8.89 9.95
N ALA A 87 5.93 -7.87 9.83
CA ALA A 87 7.37 -8.03 10.04
C ALA A 87 7.69 -8.45 11.49
N VAL A 88 6.96 -7.92 12.47
CA VAL A 88 7.22 -8.14 13.90
C VAL A 88 6.27 -9.13 14.59
N SER A 89 5.24 -9.62 13.89
CA SER A 89 4.22 -10.53 14.42
C SER A 89 4.05 -11.75 13.53
N PRO A 90 4.45 -12.96 13.97
CA PRO A 90 4.17 -14.19 13.23
C PRO A 90 2.69 -14.41 12.94
N SER A 91 1.80 -14.07 13.90
CA SER A 91 0.37 -14.23 13.72
C SER A 91 -0.20 -13.31 12.63
N LEU A 92 0.22 -12.04 12.62
CA LEU A 92 -0.18 -11.09 11.59
C LEU A 92 0.52 -11.35 10.26
N ARG A 93 1.73 -11.93 10.25
CA ARG A 93 2.40 -12.38 9.03
C ARG A 93 1.61 -13.48 8.32
N SER A 94 1.08 -14.44 9.06
CA SER A 94 0.20 -15.48 8.51
C SER A 94 -1.10 -14.87 7.95
N ARG A 95 -1.67 -13.90 8.67
CA ARG A 95 -2.92 -13.23 8.27
C ARG A 95 -2.76 -12.33 7.06
N TYR A 96 -1.72 -11.50 7.04
CA TYR A 96 -1.55 -10.43 6.06
C TYR A 96 -0.53 -10.76 4.98
N GLY A 97 0.36 -11.73 5.16
CA GLY A 97 1.47 -11.98 4.24
C GLY A 97 2.76 -11.27 4.68
N SER A 98 3.86 -11.58 3.99
CA SER A 98 5.20 -11.05 4.30
C SER A 98 5.69 -10.09 3.20
N GLY A 99 6.20 -8.92 3.60
CA GLY A 99 6.61 -7.87 2.67
C GLY A 99 5.44 -7.24 1.92
N VAL A 100 5.75 -6.26 1.05
CA VAL A 100 4.73 -5.55 0.26
C VAL A 100 3.96 -6.52 -0.62
N GLU A 101 4.66 -7.36 -1.40
CA GLU A 101 4.04 -8.33 -2.31
C GLU A 101 3.14 -9.32 -1.57
N GLY A 102 3.60 -9.84 -0.42
CA GLY A 102 2.81 -10.75 0.39
C GLY A 102 1.51 -10.09 0.86
N VAL A 103 1.57 -8.83 1.30
CA VAL A 103 0.39 -8.08 1.72
C VAL A 103 -0.58 -7.78 0.58
N VAL A 104 -0.07 -7.35 -0.58
CA VAL A 104 -0.89 -7.04 -1.75
C VAL A 104 -1.62 -8.27 -2.28
N PHE A 105 -0.93 -9.41 -2.34
CA PHE A 105 -1.47 -10.63 -2.96
C PHE A 105 -2.01 -11.67 -1.97
N GLN A 106 -2.05 -11.35 -0.68
CA GLN A 106 -2.65 -12.23 0.32
C GLN A 106 -4.14 -12.45 0.00
N ARG A 107 -4.57 -13.70 0.06
CA ARG A 107 -5.95 -14.08 -0.27
C ARG A 107 -6.95 -13.27 0.56
N GLY A 108 -7.93 -12.66 -0.12
CA GLY A 108 -8.98 -11.86 0.52
C GLY A 108 -8.59 -10.40 0.79
N GLN A 109 -7.34 -10.01 0.53
CA GLN A 109 -6.92 -8.61 0.52
C GLN A 109 -7.04 -8.05 -0.90
N PHE A 110 -7.42 -6.78 -1.03
CA PHE A 110 -7.34 -6.02 -2.27
C PHE A 110 -7.95 -6.70 -3.50
N ASN A 111 -8.99 -7.52 -3.28
CA ASN A 111 -9.72 -8.20 -4.35
C ASN A 111 -10.11 -7.27 -5.52
N PRO A 112 -10.49 -5.98 -5.32
CA PRO A 112 -10.67 -5.06 -6.43
C PRO A 112 -9.43 -4.99 -7.33
N ALA A 113 -8.26 -4.67 -6.79
CA ALA A 113 -7.03 -4.50 -7.56
C ALA A 113 -6.40 -5.81 -8.07
N VAL A 114 -6.64 -6.97 -7.45
CA VAL A 114 -5.89 -8.20 -7.80
C VAL A 114 -6.74 -9.37 -8.30
N SER A 115 -8.08 -9.25 -8.32
CA SER A 115 -8.94 -10.33 -8.81
C SER A 115 -8.97 -10.40 -10.35
N PRO A 116 -8.86 -11.60 -10.96
CA PRO A 116 -8.70 -11.71 -12.41
C PRO A 116 -9.79 -11.07 -13.28
N ARG A 117 -11.02 -10.99 -12.76
CA ARG A 117 -12.21 -10.46 -13.47
C ARG A 117 -12.52 -9.01 -13.11
N SER A 118 -11.78 -8.41 -12.20
CA SER A 118 -12.02 -7.02 -11.78
C SER A 118 -11.53 -6.04 -12.85
N SER A 119 -12.30 -4.98 -13.11
CA SER A 119 -11.85 -3.87 -13.94
C SER A 119 -10.62 -3.18 -13.35
N PHE A 120 -10.54 -3.07 -12.02
CA PHE A 120 -9.41 -2.47 -11.32
C PHE A 120 -8.14 -3.31 -11.40
N ALA A 121 -8.24 -4.61 -11.68
CA ALA A 121 -7.05 -5.43 -11.95
C ALA A 121 -6.38 -5.09 -13.28
N ARG A 122 -7.13 -4.56 -14.26
CA ARG A 122 -6.53 -4.01 -15.48
C ARG A 122 -5.79 -2.71 -15.19
N GLU A 123 -6.36 -1.84 -14.35
CA GLU A 123 -5.72 -0.60 -13.90
C GLU A 123 -4.44 -0.87 -13.09
N PHE A 124 -4.43 -1.94 -12.28
CA PHE A 124 -3.25 -2.37 -11.54
C PHE A 124 -2.09 -2.79 -12.48
N LEU A 125 -2.41 -3.55 -13.54
CA LEU A 125 -1.42 -4.02 -14.52
C LEU A 125 -1.02 -2.94 -15.55
N CYS A 126 -1.90 -1.98 -15.82
CA CYS A 126 -1.69 -0.94 -16.81
C CYS A 126 -2.30 0.38 -16.33
N PRO A 127 -1.59 1.15 -15.48
CA PRO A 127 -1.98 2.51 -15.14
C PRO A 127 -2.02 3.39 -16.41
N ARG A 128 -3.10 4.16 -16.58
CA ARG A 128 -3.37 4.91 -17.83
C ARG A 128 -3.40 6.42 -17.65
N VAL A 129 -3.60 6.90 -16.43
CA VAL A 129 -3.70 8.34 -16.12
C VAL A 129 -2.47 8.79 -15.36
N ALA A 130 -1.56 9.49 -16.04
CA ALA A 130 -0.27 9.92 -15.48
C ALA A 130 -0.44 10.73 -14.18
N ALA A 131 -1.39 11.67 -14.13
CA ALA A 131 -1.64 12.47 -12.93
C ALA A 131 -1.98 11.61 -11.70
N HIS A 132 -2.83 10.59 -11.86
CA HIS A 132 -3.19 9.68 -10.76
C HIS A 132 -2.04 8.73 -10.40
N TRP A 133 -1.26 8.30 -11.39
CA TRP A 133 -0.07 7.48 -11.16
C TRP A 133 0.97 8.22 -10.32
N LEU A 134 1.23 9.49 -10.63
CA LEU A 134 2.17 10.30 -9.86
C LEU A 134 1.73 10.45 -8.39
N LEU A 135 0.44 10.64 -8.13
CA LEU A 135 -0.11 10.66 -6.77
C LEU A 135 0.10 9.31 -6.05
N ALA A 136 -0.19 8.20 -6.72
CA ALA A 136 -0.01 6.85 -6.17
C ALA A 136 1.48 6.51 -5.91
N LEU A 137 2.37 6.93 -6.80
CA LEU A 137 3.81 6.75 -6.66
C LEU A 137 4.36 7.57 -5.48
N ALA A 138 3.98 8.85 -5.38
CA ALA A 138 4.38 9.70 -4.25
C ALA A 138 3.86 9.14 -2.91
N ALA A 139 2.61 8.70 -2.87
CA ALA A 139 2.01 8.02 -1.73
C ALA A 139 2.80 6.76 -1.32
N ALA A 140 3.12 5.90 -2.29
CA ALA A 140 3.90 4.68 -2.06
C ALA A 140 5.29 4.98 -1.51
N GLN A 141 6.00 5.96 -2.08
CA GLN A 141 7.32 6.38 -1.60
C GLN A 141 7.26 6.91 -0.17
N THR A 142 6.29 7.77 0.14
CA THR A 142 6.07 8.31 1.50
C THR A 142 5.79 7.19 2.50
N ALA A 143 4.83 6.32 2.20
CA ALA A 143 4.47 5.23 3.08
C ALA A 143 5.62 4.21 3.27
N LEU A 144 6.46 3.99 2.25
CA LEU A 144 7.63 3.10 2.33
C LEU A 144 8.73 3.67 3.21
N ARG A 145 9.04 4.97 3.11
CA ARG A 145 9.99 5.64 4.04
C ARG A 145 9.58 5.43 5.49
N GLY A 146 8.28 5.48 5.77
CA GLY A 146 7.73 5.13 7.09
C GLY A 146 7.80 6.25 8.13
N GLU A 147 8.31 7.41 7.74
CA GLU A 147 8.39 8.59 8.57
C GLU A 147 7.02 9.25 8.72
N ASN A 148 6.71 9.74 9.92
CA ASN A 148 5.51 10.54 10.20
C ASN A 148 4.19 9.88 9.79
N ASN A 149 4.06 8.57 10.04
CA ASN A 149 2.83 7.84 9.75
C ASN A 149 1.61 8.52 10.43
N PRO A 150 0.66 9.07 9.65
CA PRO A 150 -0.46 9.84 10.18
C PRO A 150 -1.49 8.98 10.92
N LEU A 151 -1.37 7.65 10.84
CA LEU A 151 -2.26 6.70 11.48
C LEU A 151 -1.70 6.17 12.82
N ILE A 152 -0.62 6.76 13.33
CA ILE A 152 -0.08 6.50 14.67
C ILE A 152 -0.73 7.48 15.65
N GLU A 153 -1.45 6.97 16.65
CA GLU A 153 -2.25 7.81 17.56
C GLU A 153 -1.91 7.60 19.04
N THR A 154 -1.59 6.37 19.45
CA THR A 154 -1.40 6.02 20.86
C THR A 154 0.07 6.15 21.30
N PRO A 155 0.33 6.30 22.61
CA PRO A 155 1.70 6.29 23.13
C PRO A 155 2.48 5.02 22.75
N TRP A 156 1.83 3.85 22.78
CA TRP A 156 2.47 2.60 22.38
C TRP A 156 2.87 2.61 20.90
N GLU A 157 1.97 3.03 20.02
CA GLU A 157 2.24 3.13 18.57
C GLU A 157 3.40 4.08 18.27
N ARG A 158 3.45 5.23 18.95
CA ARG A 158 4.56 6.18 18.82
C ARG A 158 5.89 5.57 19.29
N ALA A 159 5.89 4.91 20.44
CA ALA A 159 7.09 4.30 21.00
C ALA A 159 7.68 3.19 20.12
N HIS A 160 6.84 2.51 19.32
CA HIS A 160 7.27 1.39 18.48
C HIS A 160 7.33 1.72 16.97
N GLY A 161 6.87 2.90 16.55
CA GLY A 161 6.77 3.25 15.13
C GLY A 161 5.79 2.35 14.35
N LEU A 162 4.79 1.78 15.03
CA LEU A 162 3.81 0.85 14.45
C LEU A 162 2.42 1.45 14.57
N SER A 163 1.56 1.26 13.56
CA SER A 163 0.16 1.65 13.61
C SER A 163 -0.73 0.41 13.65
N LEU A 164 -1.75 0.44 14.51
CA LEU A 164 -2.78 -0.58 14.64
C LEU A 164 -3.93 -0.36 13.65
N VAL A 165 -3.90 0.70 12.84
CA VAL A 165 -4.86 0.94 11.75
C VAL A 165 -4.53 0.01 10.58
N VAL A 166 -5.29 -1.09 10.49
CA VAL A 166 -5.00 -2.21 9.58
C VAL A 166 -6.17 -2.56 8.67
N ASN A 167 -7.35 -1.97 8.87
CA ASN A 167 -8.51 -2.22 8.03
C ASN A 167 -8.98 -0.90 7.45
N PHE A 168 -9.36 -0.92 6.18
CA PHE A 168 -9.94 0.23 5.52
C PHE A 168 -11.00 -0.21 4.53
N TYR A 169 -12.00 0.63 4.35
CA TYR A 169 -13.20 0.36 3.55
C TYR A 169 -13.53 1.61 2.75
N TYR A 170 -14.01 1.43 1.52
CA TYR A 170 -14.36 2.53 0.62
C TYR A 170 -15.88 2.56 0.43
N PRO A 171 -16.61 3.44 1.14
CA PRO A 171 -18.08 3.46 1.09
C PRO A 171 -18.68 3.67 -0.30
N ARG A 172 -17.94 4.34 -1.18
CA ARG A 172 -18.36 4.71 -2.53
C ARG A 172 -17.84 3.78 -3.61
N SER A 173 -17.13 2.71 -3.23
CA SER A 173 -16.67 1.72 -4.20
C SER A 173 -17.86 1.00 -4.84
N PRO A 174 -17.80 0.66 -6.14
CA PRO A 174 -18.79 -0.20 -6.79
C PRO A 174 -18.94 -1.58 -6.13
N GLN A 175 -17.97 -2.00 -5.32
CA GLN A 175 -18.01 -3.28 -4.58
C GLN A 175 -18.48 -3.13 -3.13
N ALA A 176 -18.75 -1.89 -2.68
CA ALA A 176 -19.32 -1.62 -1.37
C ALA A 176 -20.74 -2.17 -1.28
N ARG A 177 -21.10 -2.75 -0.14
CA ARG A 177 -22.47 -3.23 0.13
C ARG A 177 -23.34 -2.22 0.88
N GLY A 178 -22.78 -1.03 1.12
CA GLY A 178 -23.38 0.02 1.94
C GLY A 178 -22.31 0.99 2.48
N PRO A 179 -22.72 1.98 3.26
CA PRO A 179 -21.82 3.02 3.75
C PRO A 179 -20.84 2.54 4.82
N LEU A 180 -21.15 1.43 5.50
CA LEU A 180 -20.36 0.89 6.61
C LEU A 180 -19.65 -0.39 6.19
N ALA A 181 -18.47 -0.63 6.76
CA ALA A 181 -17.75 -1.87 6.51
C ALA A 181 -18.48 -3.06 7.14
N PRO A 182 -18.33 -4.29 6.59
CA PRO A 182 -18.93 -5.48 7.19
C PRO A 182 -18.51 -5.75 8.65
N TRP A 183 -17.39 -5.17 9.08
CA TRP A 183 -16.82 -5.29 10.43
C TRP A 183 -17.01 -4.04 11.31
N GLU A 184 -17.89 -3.11 10.91
CA GLU A 184 -18.14 -1.83 11.61
C GLU A 184 -18.32 -2.02 13.13
N TYR A 185 -19.12 -3.01 13.53
CA TYR A 185 -19.47 -3.29 14.93
C TYR A 185 -18.74 -4.50 15.50
N SER A 186 -17.64 -4.93 14.88
CA SER A 186 -16.88 -6.05 15.40
C SER A 186 -16.17 -5.70 16.72
N SER A 187 -16.08 -6.66 17.63
CA SER A 187 -15.33 -6.51 18.89
C SER A 187 -13.81 -6.47 18.70
N ALA A 188 -13.32 -6.77 17.50
CA ALA A 188 -11.89 -6.78 17.19
C ALA A 188 -11.40 -5.42 16.64
N LEU A 189 -12.28 -4.63 16.04
CA LEU A 189 -11.93 -3.40 15.34
C LEU A 189 -12.70 -2.19 15.89
N ALA A 190 -12.06 -1.03 15.85
CA ALA A 190 -12.67 0.26 16.15
C ALA A 190 -12.50 1.20 14.95
N PHE A 191 -13.60 1.84 14.54
CA PHE A 191 -13.54 2.93 13.56
C PHE A 191 -12.80 4.12 14.17
N VAL A 192 -11.88 4.73 13.41
CA VAL A 192 -11.00 5.80 13.93
C VAL A 192 -11.50 7.22 13.59
N GLY A 193 -12.60 7.34 12.85
CA GLY A 193 -13.07 8.65 12.37
C GLY A 193 -12.30 9.17 11.14
N PRO A 194 -12.54 10.43 10.76
CA PRO A 194 -11.73 11.15 9.79
C PRO A 194 -10.27 11.28 10.24
N VAL A 195 -9.33 11.21 9.30
CA VAL A 195 -7.88 11.25 9.59
C VAL A 195 -7.21 12.35 8.78
N ARG A 196 -6.15 12.98 9.32
CA ARG A 196 -5.35 13.95 8.57
C ARG A 196 -4.22 13.24 7.82
N ILE A 197 -4.27 13.27 6.49
CA ILE A 197 -3.27 12.67 5.59
C ILE A 197 -2.74 13.77 4.67
N GLY A 198 -1.42 13.90 4.52
CA GLY A 198 -0.82 14.93 3.65
C GLY A 198 -1.26 16.37 3.99
N GLY A 199 -1.57 16.65 5.26
CA GLY A 199 -2.08 17.96 5.72
C GLY A 199 -3.58 18.20 5.50
N ALA A 200 -4.26 17.36 4.71
CA ALA A 200 -5.70 17.45 4.46
C ALA A 200 -6.50 16.50 5.36
N LEU A 201 -7.73 16.88 5.71
CA LEU A 201 -8.65 15.98 6.39
C LEU A 201 -9.26 15.03 5.36
N LEU A 202 -8.98 13.73 5.49
CA LEU A 202 -9.58 12.67 4.70
C LEU A 202 -10.88 12.20 5.38
N PRO A 203 -12.06 12.48 4.79
CA PRO A 203 -13.33 12.18 5.41
C PRO A 203 -13.71 10.69 5.23
N ALA A 204 -14.54 10.20 6.15
CA ALA A 204 -14.90 8.78 6.26
C ALA A 204 -15.69 8.27 5.05
N GLU A 205 -16.34 9.15 4.30
CA GLU A 205 -17.09 8.86 3.08
C GLU A 205 -16.16 8.45 1.93
N ARG A 206 -14.88 8.84 1.98
CA ARG A 206 -13.85 8.44 1.01
C ARG A 206 -13.18 7.14 1.45
N ILE A 207 -12.63 7.13 2.66
CA ILE A 207 -12.02 5.94 3.27
C ILE A 207 -12.39 5.88 4.76
N ARG A 208 -12.98 4.77 5.18
CA ARG A 208 -13.17 4.45 6.59
C ARG A 208 -11.99 3.63 7.08
N PHE A 209 -11.25 4.13 8.06
CA PHE A 209 -10.14 3.40 8.69
C PHE A 209 -10.57 2.73 9.99
N TYR A 210 -10.02 1.55 10.26
CA TYR A 210 -10.29 0.79 11.46
C TYR A 210 -9.00 0.26 12.06
N ARG A 211 -8.91 0.38 13.37
CA ARG A 211 -7.78 -0.09 14.17
C ARG A 211 -8.11 -1.35 14.96
N LEU A 212 -7.11 -2.16 15.25
CA LEU A 212 -7.22 -3.22 16.24
C LEU A 212 -7.53 -2.61 17.62
N ARG A 213 -8.53 -3.15 18.31
CA ARG A 213 -8.87 -2.75 19.68
C ARG A 213 -7.87 -3.25 20.72
N GLN A 214 -7.23 -4.38 20.42
CA GLN A 214 -6.24 -5.00 21.27
C GLN A 214 -4.96 -5.22 20.50
N LEU A 215 -3.84 -5.06 21.19
CA LEU A 215 -2.55 -5.43 20.65
C LEU A 215 -2.51 -6.95 20.39
N PRO A 216 -1.94 -7.40 19.25
CA PRO A 216 -1.67 -8.82 19.05
C PRO A 216 -0.76 -9.33 20.18
N ARG A 217 -1.08 -10.52 20.72
CA ARG A 217 -0.37 -11.08 21.88
C ARG A 217 1.13 -11.27 21.63
N ASP A 218 1.48 -11.69 20.41
CA ASP A 218 2.86 -11.90 19.98
C ASP A 218 3.64 -10.60 19.76
N VAL A 219 2.96 -9.47 19.54
CA VAL A 219 3.57 -8.13 19.56
C VAL A 219 3.75 -7.64 21.00
N ALA A 220 2.74 -7.85 21.85
CA ALA A 220 2.78 -7.44 23.25
C ALA A 220 3.89 -8.18 24.03
N ALA A 221 4.07 -9.48 23.77
CA ALA A 221 5.11 -10.29 24.40
C ALA A 221 6.53 -9.86 23.99
N ALA A 222 6.72 -9.41 22.75
CA ALA A 222 8.00 -8.91 22.26
C ALA A 222 8.39 -7.54 22.87
N ALA A 223 7.40 -6.77 23.35
CA ALA A 223 7.60 -5.45 23.96
C ALA A 223 7.77 -5.48 25.48
N ALA A 224 7.56 -6.63 26.14
CA ALA A 224 7.81 -6.78 27.57
C ALA A 224 9.33 -6.87 27.82
N PRO A 225 9.89 -6.14 28.81
CA PRO A 225 11.28 -6.33 29.18
C PRO A 225 11.49 -7.80 29.58
N GLN A 226 12.47 -8.44 28.95
CA GLN A 226 12.90 -9.77 29.34
C GLN A 226 13.33 -9.68 30.81
N ARG A 227 12.56 -10.29 31.72
CA ARG A 227 13.02 -10.43 33.10
C ARG A 227 14.24 -11.34 33.08
N PRO A 228 15.33 -10.95 33.77
CA PRO A 228 16.51 -11.79 33.90
C PRO A 228 16.19 -13.11 34.61
#